data_AF-A0A4R4IUD5-F1
#
_entry.id   AF-A0A4R4IUD5-F1
#
_cell.length_a   1.000
_cell.length_b   1.000
_cell.length_c   1.000
_cell.angle_alpha   90.00
_cell.angle_beta   90.00
_cell.angle_gamma   90.00
#
_symmetry.space_group_name_H-M   'P 1'
#
loop_
_entity.id
_entity.type
_entity.pdbx_description
1 polymer ?
#
loop_
_entity_poly.entity_id
_entity_poly.type
_entity_poly.pdbx_seq_one_letter_code
_entity_poly.pdbx_strand_id
1 'polypeptide(L)' 'MSRSRYTPEQKQHHVTQWRPSDLTRKQYCEQHPLTFASFRDWITDSHNFGFRLGI' A
#
# COMPACT_ATOMS: atom_id res chain seq x y z
N MET A 1 -11.83 7.34 18.06
CA MET A 1 -11.12 7.85 16.87
C MET A 1 -10.36 6.69 16.25
N SER A 2 -10.83 6.17 15.12
CA SER A 2 -10.17 5.06 14.43
C SER A 2 -8.86 5.57 13.87
N ARG A 3 -7.79 5.32 14.61
CA ARG A 3 -6.43 5.80 14.33
C ARG A 3 -5.97 4.99 13.13
N SER A 4 -6.17 5.52 11.91
CA SER A 4 -5.54 4.98 10.71
C SER A 4 -4.06 4.77 11.03
N ARG A 5 -3.65 3.50 11.19
CA ARG A 5 -2.32 3.14 11.70
C ARG A 5 -1.18 3.63 10.79
N TYR A 6 -1.50 4.04 9.56
CA TYR A 6 -0.56 4.45 8.54
C TYR A 6 -1.00 5.78 7.94
N THR A 7 -0.05 6.72 7.85
CA THR A 7 -0.24 8.00 7.17
C THR A 7 -0.36 7.78 5.66
N PRO A 8 -1.04 8.68 4.91
CA PRO A 8 -1.13 8.59 3.46
C PRO A 8 0.25 8.47 2.77
N GLU A 9 1.28 9.14 3.29
CA GLU A 9 2.66 9.02 2.81
C GLU A 9 3.23 7.62 3.00
N GLN A 10 3.00 6.97 4.16
CA GLN A 10 3.44 5.58 4.38
C GLN A 10 2.74 4.62 3.42
N LYS A 11 1.44 4.79 3.21
CA LYS A 11 0.68 3.98 2.24
C LYS A 11 1.27 4.12 0.83
N GLN A 12 1.55 5.36 0.41
CA GLN A 12 2.16 5.64 -0.89
C GLN A 12 3.54 4.99 -1.02
N HIS A 13 4.39 5.14 0.01
CA HIS A 13 5.72 4.53 0.00
C HIS A 13 5.63 3.02 -0.17
N HIS A 14 4.74 2.36 0.57
CA HIS A 14 4.53 0.91 0.43
C HIS A 14 4.00 0.50 -0.94
N VAL A 15 3.00 1.18 -1.49
CA VAL A 15 2.46 0.88 -2.83
C VAL A 15 3.51 1.10 -3.92
N THR A 16 4.32 2.17 -3.80
CA THR A 16 5.38 2.53 -4.76
C THR A 16 6.57 1.58 -4.69
N GLN A 17 6.92 1.08 -3.51
CA GLN A 17 7.96 0.05 -3.34
C GLN A 17 7.47 -1.34 -3.75
N TRP A 18 6.19 -1.65 -3.49
CA TRP A 18 5.60 -2.94 -3.84
C TRP A 18 5.47 -3.15 -5.34
N ARG A 19 5.05 -2.13 -6.11
CA ARG A 19 4.90 -2.22 -7.58
C ARG A 19 6.14 -2.77 -8.32
N PRO A 20 7.36 -2.24 -8.12
CA PRO A 20 8.56 -2.75 -8.78
C PRO A 20 9.14 -4.00 -8.12
N SER A 21 8.67 -4.38 -6.92
CA SER A 21 9.18 -5.56 -6.22
C SER A 21 8.67 -6.89 -6.82
N ASP A 22 7.61 -6.86 -7.62
CA ASP A 22 6.91 -8.05 -8.16
C ASP A 22 6.48 -9.08 -7.10
N LEU A 23 6.49 -8.66 -5.83
CA LEU A 23 6.15 -9.51 -4.69
C LEU A 23 4.64 -9.73 -4.64
N THR A 24 4.22 -10.93 -4.27
CA THR A 24 2.80 -11.12 -3.94
C THR A 24 2.44 -10.31 -2.69
N ARG A 25 1.16 -9.90 -2.58
CA ARG A 25 0.66 -9.14 -1.43
C ARG A 25 0.97 -9.81 -0.09
N LYS A 26 1.01 -11.14 -0.04
CA LYS A 26 1.42 -11.91 1.15
C LYS A 26 2.90 -11.73 1.46
N GLN A 27 3.78 -11.93 0.49
CA GLN A 27 5.22 -11.77 0.68
C GLN A 27 5.59 -10.36 1.14
N TYR A 28 4.96 -9.34 0.54
CA TYR A 28 5.17 -7.95 0.96
C TYR A 28 4.70 -7.70 2.40
N CYS A 29 3.58 -8.32 2.79
CA CYS A 29 3.02 -8.28 4.13
C CYS A 29 3.79 -9.15 5.15
N GLU A 30 4.64 -10.07 4.70
CA GLU A 30 5.57 -10.82 5.56
C GLU A 30 6.85 -10.02 5.82
N GLN A 31 7.33 -9.29 4.81
CA GLN A 31 8.53 -8.44 4.93
C GLN A 31 8.25 -7.14 5.68
N HIS A 32 7.04 -6.59 5.55
CA HIS A 32 6.59 -5.41 6.26
C HIS A 32 5.43 -5.79 7.18
N PRO A 33 5.43 -5.40 8.48
CA PRO A 33 4.37 -5.69 9.43
C PRO A 33 3.10 -4.88 9.13
N LEU A 34 2.54 -5.10 7.95
CA LEU A 34 1.32 -4.55 7.42
C LEU A 34 0.19 -5.53 7.68
N THR A 35 -1.05 -5.06 7.64
CA THR A 35 -2.21 -5.96 7.62
C THR A 35 -2.65 -6.16 6.19
N PHE A 36 -2.86 -7.42 5.78
CA PHE A 36 -3.31 -7.75 4.43
C PHE A 36 -4.58 -6.99 4.01
N ALA A 37 -5.53 -6.82 4.94
CA ALA A 37 -6.77 -6.08 4.72
C ALA A 37 -6.49 -4.61 4.37
N SER A 38 -5.67 -3.92 5.18
CA SER A 38 -5.27 -2.53 4.95
C SER A 38 -4.50 -2.38 3.64
N PHE A 39 -3.56 -3.27 3.36
CA PHE A 39 -2.75 -3.20 2.15
C PHE A 39 -3.59 -3.42 0.88
N ARG A 40 -4.54 -4.37 0.91
CA ARG A 40 -5.51 -4.58 -0.17
C ARG A 40 -6.36 -3.33 -0.40
N ASP A 41 -6.85 -2.72 0.67
CA ASP A 41 -7.61 -1.47 0.61
C ASP A 41 -6.79 -0.40 -0.11
N TRP A 42 -5.52 -0.19 0.27
CA TRP A 42 -4.64 0.82 -0.36
C TRP A 42 -4.36 0.55 -1.84
N ILE A 43 -4.20 -0.71 -2.26
CA ILE A 43 -4.01 -1.04 -3.69
C ILE A 43 -5.28 -0.75 -4.49
N THR A 44 -6.45 -1.06 -3.91
CA THR A 44 -7.76 -0.83 -4.56
C THR A 44 -8.07 0.66 -4.63
N ASP A 45 -7.80 1.35 -3.53
CA ASP A 45 -7.97 2.79 -3.31
C ASP A 45 -6.93 3.61 -4.09
N SER A 46 -5.74 3.06 -4.38
CA SER A 46 -4.72 3.72 -5.22
C SER A 46 -5.19 3.99 -6.66
N HIS A 47 -6.29 3.39 -7.10
CA HIS A 47 -6.92 3.71 -8.38
C HIS A 47 -7.84 4.95 -8.30
N ASN A 48 -8.20 5.39 -7.09
CA ASN A 48 -9.12 6.49 -6.82
C ASN A 48 -8.45 7.67 -6.08
N PHE A 49 -7.53 7.37 -5.15
CA PHE A 49 -6.49 8.32 -4.77
C PHE A 49 -5.72 8.65 -6.03
N GLY A 50 -5.68 9.92 -6.41
CA GLY A 50 -4.97 10.45 -7.56
C GLY A 50 -3.45 10.26 -7.49
N PHE A 51 -2.96 9.04 -7.23
CA PHE A 51 -1.67 8.53 -7.64
C PHE A 51 -1.65 8.47 -9.15
N ARG A 52 -1.67 9.66 -9.75
CA ARG A 52 -1.18 9.96 -11.09
C ARG A 52 0.33 9.70 -11.04
N LEU A 53 0.69 8.43 -10.89
CA LEU A 53 1.99 7.91 -11.26
C LEU A 53 2.06 8.15 -12.76
N GLY A 54 2.72 9.25 -13.12
CA GLY A 54 3.19 9.48 -14.47
C GLY A 54 4.15 8.35 -14.81
N ILE A 55 3.60 7.32 -15.42
CA ILE A 55 4.25 6.38 -16.33
C ILE A 55 3.40 6.39 -17.58
#